data_AF-A0A924BUY6-F1
#
_entry.id   AF-A0A924BUY6-F1
#
_cell.length_a   1.000
_cell.length_b   1.000
_cell.length_c   1.000
_cell.angle_alpha   90.00
_cell.angle_beta   90.00
_cell.angle_gamma   90.00
#
_symmetry.space_group_name_H-M   'P 1'
#
loop_
_entity.id
_entity.type
_entity.pdbx_description
1 polymer ?
#
loop_
_entity_poly.entity_id
_entity_poly.type
_entity_poly.pdbx_seq_one_letter_code
_entity_poly.pdbx_strand_id
1 'polypeptide(L)'
;MFSNTTAKDFSTSTYAVKLNGKLIKITEDLYLKKDFSENSLQVFSKWIKADRKNLMTELLERRIADSTKRILFLTKLTPPKQTVKTWPIWFLKFHHIKINAGDNIEIWEYKLNLEKNQFSLKDSALITKQIVINE
;
A
#
# COMPACT_ATOMS: atom_id res chain seq x y z
N MET A 1 10.96 33.30 -30.33
CA MET A 1 9.64 32.87 -29.80
C MET A 1 9.80 31.43 -29.34
N PHE A 2 10.19 31.20 -28.08
CA PHE A 2 10.36 29.86 -27.52
C PHE A 2 9.30 29.66 -26.45
N SER A 3 8.15 29.12 -26.87
CA SER A 3 7.18 28.52 -25.97
C SER A 3 7.62 27.07 -25.78
N ASN A 4 8.21 26.77 -24.63
CA ASN A 4 8.28 25.42 -24.08
C ASN A 4 8.17 25.53 -22.57
N THR A 5 6.99 25.96 -22.12
CA THR A 5 6.56 25.68 -20.76
C THR A 5 6.19 24.21 -20.73
N THR A 6 7.16 23.31 -20.57
CA THR A 6 6.86 21.96 -20.06
C THR A 6 6.31 22.18 -18.67
N ALA A 7 4.97 22.27 -18.57
CA ALA A 7 4.30 22.15 -17.29
C ALA A 7 4.83 20.85 -16.66
N LYS A 8 5.51 20.97 -15.52
CA LYS A 8 5.87 19.81 -14.73
C LYS A 8 4.56 19.11 -14.40
N ASP A 9 4.29 17.98 -15.05
CA ASP A 9 3.23 17.05 -14.66
C ASP A 9 3.53 16.62 -13.22
N PHE A 10 2.85 17.24 -12.25
CA PHE A 10 2.94 16.84 -10.85
C PHE A 10 2.01 15.65 -10.64
N SER A 11 2.46 14.47 -11.08
CA SER A 11 1.74 13.22 -10.84
C SER A 11 2.02 12.70 -9.43
N THR A 12 0.98 12.40 -8.67
CA THR A 12 1.08 11.74 -7.37
C THR A 12 0.21 10.48 -7.32
N SER A 13 0.50 9.58 -6.40
CA SER A 13 -0.31 8.37 -6.17
C SER A 13 -0.87 8.39 -4.76
N THR A 14 -2.16 8.07 -4.63
CA THR A 14 -2.78 7.72 -3.36
C THR A 14 -3.31 6.30 -3.41
N TYR A 15 -3.52 5.70 -2.25
CA TYR A 15 -3.98 4.33 -2.11
C TYR A 15 -5.29 4.31 -1.32
N ALA A 16 -6.17 3.36 -1.64
CA ALA A 16 -7.37 3.16 -0.84
C ALA A 16 -7.76 1.69 -0.71
N VAL A 17 -8.49 1.40 0.35
CA VAL A 17 -9.13 0.10 0.59
C VAL A 17 -10.60 0.20 0.20
N LYS A 18 -11.11 -0.82 -0.50
CA LYS A 18 -12.54 -1.03 -0.73
C LYS A 18 -12.97 -2.32 -0.04
N LEU A 19 -14.15 -2.28 0.58
CA LEU A 19 -14.86 -3.44 1.09
C LEU A 19 -16.14 -3.62 0.27
N ASN A 20 -16.29 -4.75 -0.41
CA ASN A 20 -17.41 -5.04 -1.30
C ASN A 20 -17.68 -3.89 -2.30
N GLY A 21 -16.61 -3.35 -2.89
CA GLY A 21 -16.66 -2.23 -3.84
C GLY A 21 -16.84 -0.84 -3.21
N LYS A 22 -17.11 -0.74 -1.89
CA LYS A 22 -17.28 0.55 -1.20
C LYS A 22 -15.95 1.03 -0.61
N LEU A 23 -15.61 2.29 -0.90
CA LEU A 23 -14.39 2.92 -0.37
C LEU A 23 -14.45 3.07 1.14
N ILE A 24 -13.37 2.70 1.83
CA ILE A 24 -13.21 2.96 3.26
C ILE A 24 -12.71 4.38 3.47
N LYS A 25 -13.50 5.18 4.18
CA LYS A 25 -13.14 6.56 4.53
C LYS A 25 -12.21 6.56 5.75
N ILE A 26 -10.96 6.96 5.53
CA ILE A 26 -9.96 7.18 6.59
C ILE A 26 -9.75 8.67 6.90
N THR A 27 -10.35 9.55 6.10
CA THR A 27 -10.20 11.01 6.21
C THR A 27 -10.90 11.60 7.44
N GLU A 28 -11.80 10.85 8.06
CA GLU A 28 -12.54 11.25 9.26
C GLU A 28 -11.81 10.84 10.56
N ASP A 29 -10.72 10.08 10.46
CA ASP A 29 -9.89 9.72 11.61
C ASP A 29 -9.06 10.92 12.11
N LEU A 30 -8.69 10.88 13.40
CA LEU A 30 -7.72 11.80 13.99
C LEU A 30 -6.43 11.83 13.16
N TYR A 31 -5.81 13.00 13.02
CA TYR A 31 -4.66 13.25 12.15
C TYR A 31 -3.56 12.16 12.24
N LEU A 32 -3.14 11.79 13.45
CA LEU A 32 -2.11 10.76 13.64
C LEU A 32 -2.54 9.38 13.14
N LYS A 33 -3.82 9.02 13.34
CA LYS A 33 -4.36 7.74 12.88
C LYS A 33 -4.49 7.73 11.35
N LYS A 34 -4.94 8.84 10.76
CA LYS A 34 -4.99 9.04 9.31
C LYS A 34 -3.60 8.91 8.68
N ASP A 35 -2.61 9.66 9.14
CA ASP A 35 -1.23 9.64 8.61
C ASP A 35 -0.62 8.24 8.72
N PHE A 36 -0.85 7.56 9.86
CA PHE A 36 -0.42 6.18 10.04
C PHE A 36 -1.08 5.24 9.03
N SER A 37 -2.40 5.35 8.82
CA SER A 37 -3.14 4.52 7.86
C SER A 37 -2.70 4.77 6.42
N GLU A 38 -2.52 6.03 6.01
CA GLU A 38 -2.03 6.40 4.67
C GLU A 38 -0.63 5.82 4.41
N ASN A 39 0.30 6.02 5.36
CA ASN A 39 1.65 5.47 5.26
C ASN A 39 1.67 3.95 5.23
N SER A 40 0.90 3.31 6.12
CA SER A 40 0.83 1.84 6.21
C SER A 40 0.30 1.24 4.90
N LEU A 41 -0.74 1.86 4.31
CA LEU A 41 -1.31 1.43 3.04
C LEU A 41 -0.36 1.65 1.85
N GLN A 42 0.35 2.77 1.83
CA GLN A 42 1.36 3.05 0.80
C GLN A 42 2.52 2.04 0.87
N VAL A 43 3.05 1.77 2.06
CA VAL A 43 4.16 0.82 2.27
C VAL A 43 3.73 -0.59 1.86
N PHE A 44 2.54 -1.02 2.29
CA PHE A 44 1.99 -2.32 1.92
C PHE A 44 1.82 -2.45 0.40
N SER A 45 1.25 -1.44 -0.26
CA SER A 45 1.00 -1.47 -1.71
C SER A 45 2.30 -1.54 -2.53
N LYS A 46 3.31 -0.76 -2.14
CA LYS A 46 4.65 -0.82 -2.77
C LYS A 46 5.28 -2.20 -2.61
N TRP A 47 5.14 -2.79 -1.43
CA TRP A 47 5.68 -4.12 -1.14
C TRP A 47 5.00 -5.22 -1.99
N ILE A 48 3.68 -5.17 -2.17
CA ILE A 48 2.95 -6.11 -3.05
C ILE A 48 3.40 -5.97 -4.51
N LYS A 49 3.51 -4.73 -5.00
CA LYS A 49 3.95 -4.44 -6.38
C LYS A 49 5.37 -4.88 -6.69
N ALA A 50 6.25 -4.90 -5.69
CA ALA A 50 7.61 -5.41 -5.84
C ALA A 50 7.68 -6.95 -5.95
N ASP A 51 6.57 -7.63 -6.22
CA ASP A 51 6.44 -9.09 -6.23
C ASP A 51 6.94 -9.73 -4.93
N ARG A 52 6.71 -9.06 -3.79
CA ARG A 52 7.20 -9.50 -2.48
C ARG A 52 8.72 -9.63 -2.41
N LYS A 53 9.47 -9.12 -3.40
CA LYS A 53 10.91 -8.90 -3.27
C LYS A 53 11.06 -7.86 -2.20
N ASN A 54 11.37 -8.35 -1.00
CA ASN A 54 11.55 -7.49 0.12
C ASN A 54 12.77 -6.61 -0.20
N LEU A 55 12.58 -5.29 -0.24
CA LEU A 55 13.65 -4.32 -0.38
C LEU A 55 14.80 -4.63 0.60
N MET A 56 14.45 -5.12 1.79
CA MET A 56 15.40 -5.58 2.80
C MET A 56 16.20 -6.81 2.35
N THR A 57 15.60 -7.74 1.60
CA THR A 57 16.32 -8.89 1.05
C THR A 57 17.39 -8.46 0.08
N GLU A 58 17.08 -7.61 -0.90
CA GLU A 58 18.08 -7.11 -1.85
C GLU A 58 19.17 -6.28 -1.14
N LEU A 59 18.80 -5.47 -0.16
CA LEU A 59 19.75 -4.67 0.62
C LEU A 59 20.70 -5.54 1.45
N LEU A 60 20.18 -6.55 2.15
CA LEU A 60 20.99 -7.45 2.96
C LEU A 60 21.87 -8.36 2.08
N GLU A 61 21.37 -8.80 0.93
CA GLU A 61 22.16 -9.56 -0.05
C GLU A 61 23.35 -8.76 -0.59
N ARG A 62 23.16 -7.46 -0.86
CA ARG A 62 24.22 -6.57 -1.34
C ARG A 62 25.23 -6.18 -0.25
N ARG A 63 24.80 -6.07 1.01
CA ARG A 63 25.65 -5.53 2.09
C ARG A 63 26.30 -6.60 2.98
N ILE A 64 25.75 -7.81 3.03
CA ILE A 64 26.22 -8.87 3.93
C ILE A 64 26.57 -10.10 3.11
N ALA A 65 27.87 -10.36 2.95
CA ALA A 65 28.38 -11.54 2.24
C ALA A 65 28.16 -12.86 3.02
N ASP A 66 28.18 -12.79 4.35
CA ASP A 66 27.95 -13.93 5.25
C ASP A 66 26.50 -14.41 5.20
N SER A 67 26.30 -15.65 4.75
CA SER A 67 24.97 -16.26 4.57
C SER A 67 24.22 -16.46 5.89
N THR A 68 24.90 -16.81 6.97
CA THR A 68 24.30 -17.03 8.29
C THR A 68 23.78 -15.72 8.89
N LYS A 69 24.61 -14.66 8.85
CA LYS A 69 24.19 -13.31 9.29
C LYS A 69 23.05 -12.78 8.43
N ARG A 70 23.12 -13.00 7.11
CA ARG A 70 22.04 -12.61 6.19
C ARG A 70 20.71 -13.26 6.57
N ILE A 71 20.70 -14.57 6.84
CA ILE A 71 19.49 -15.30 7.25
C ILE A 71 18.95 -14.77 8.59
N LEU A 72 19.84 -14.52 9.57
CA LEU A 72 19.46 -13.94 10.86
C LEU A 72 18.81 -12.56 10.72
N PHE A 73 19.42 -11.66 9.95
CA PHE A 73 18.86 -10.32 9.74
C PHE A 73 17.58 -10.36 8.91
N LEU A 74 17.52 -11.22 7.90
CA LEU A 74 16.29 -11.43 7.13
C LEU A 74 15.14 -11.86 8.04
N THR A 75 15.35 -12.84 8.91
CA THR A 75 14.31 -13.33 9.83
C THR A 75 13.90 -12.29 10.88
N LYS A 76 14.80 -11.39 11.30
CA LYS A 76 14.50 -10.34 12.29
C LYS A 76 13.89 -9.08 11.69
N LEU A 77 14.28 -8.71 10.47
CA LEU A 77 13.94 -7.42 9.85
C LEU A 77 12.89 -7.55 8.73
N THR A 78 12.55 -8.79 8.32
CA THR A 78 11.51 -9.05 7.33
C THR A 78 10.23 -9.51 8.03
N PRO A 79 9.09 -8.83 7.84
CA PRO A 79 7.82 -9.34 8.31
C PRO A 79 7.53 -10.74 7.71
N PRO A 80 6.92 -11.66 8.48
CA PRO A 80 6.50 -12.96 7.96
C PRO A 80 5.59 -12.81 6.74
N LYS A 81 5.74 -13.69 5.73
CA LYS A 81 4.85 -13.71 4.55
C LYS A 81 3.37 -13.87 4.92
N GLN A 82 3.07 -14.53 6.05
CA GLN A 82 1.70 -14.71 6.55
C GLN A 82 1.07 -13.38 6.99
N THR A 83 1.85 -12.47 7.58
CA THR A 83 1.38 -11.14 8.03
C THR A 83 0.83 -10.30 6.88
N VAL A 84 1.30 -10.55 5.65
CA VAL A 84 0.85 -9.85 4.45
C VAL A 84 -0.60 -10.21 4.10
N LYS A 85 -0.95 -11.49 4.20
CA LYS A 85 -2.32 -11.96 3.88
C LYS A 85 -3.35 -11.47 4.90
N THR A 86 -2.91 -11.25 6.13
CA THR A 86 -3.78 -10.76 7.20
C THR A 86 -3.82 -9.24 7.28
N TRP A 87 -2.90 -8.54 6.62
CA TRP A 87 -2.81 -7.07 6.68
C TRP A 87 -4.08 -6.36 6.20
N PRO A 88 -4.73 -6.71 5.06
CA PRO A 88 -5.97 -6.05 4.64
C PRO A 88 -7.10 -6.21 5.67
N ILE A 89 -7.17 -7.37 6.32
CA ILE A 89 -8.12 -7.65 7.41
C ILE A 89 -7.78 -6.82 8.65
N TRP A 90 -6.50 -6.79 9.04
CA TRP A 90 -6.02 -5.96 10.15
C TRP A 90 -6.35 -4.48 9.93
N PHE A 91 -6.13 -3.95 8.73
CA PHE A 91 -6.41 -2.56 8.39
C PHE A 91 -7.88 -2.22 8.62
N LEU A 92 -8.80 -3.05 8.11
CA LEU A 92 -10.23 -2.86 8.31
C LEU A 92 -10.62 -2.94 9.81
N LYS A 93 -10.05 -3.89 10.55
CA LYS A 93 -10.27 -4.01 12.01
C LYS A 93 -9.74 -2.79 12.77
N PHE A 94 -8.60 -2.23 12.36
CA PHE A 94 -8.02 -1.01 12.92
C PHE A 94 -8.93 0.23 12.75
N HIS A 95 -9.75 0.24 11.70
CA HIS A 95 -10.80 1.24 11.48
C HIS A 95 -12.17 0.83 12.06
N HIS A 96 -12.23 -0.19 12.92
CA HIS A 96 -13.45 -0.72 13.52
C HIS A 96 -14.53 -1.15 12.53
N ILE A 97 -14.12 -1.57 11.32
CA ILE A 97 -15.02 -2.05 10.29
C ILE A 97 -15.30 -3.53 10.51
N LYS A 98 -16.58 -3.89 10.53
CA LYS A 98 -17.01 -5.29 10.60
C LYS A 98 -16.71 -5.99 9.28
N ILE A 99 -16.15 -7.18 9.37
CA ILE A 99 -15.76 -8.02 8.24
C ILE A 99 -16.42 -9.38 8.45
N ASN A 100 -17.10 -9.88 7.43
CA ASN A 100 -17.78 -11.17 7.44
C ASN A 100 -17.13 -12.14 6.45
N ALA A 101 -17.40 -13.42 6.62
CA ALA A 101 -17.05 -14.45 5.64
C ALA A 101 -17.66 -14.12 4.27
N GLY A 102 -16.87 -14.27 3.21
CA GLY A 102 -17.29 -13.96 1.84
C GLY A 102 -17.13 -12.48 1.44
N ASP A 103 -16.75 -11.60 2.37
CA ASP A 103 -16.45 -10.22 2.03
C ASP A 103 -15.24 -10.11 1.07
N ASN A 104 -15.35 -9.19 0.12
CA ASN A 104 -14.30 -8.86 -0.85
C ASN A 104 -13.55 -7.61 -0.41
N ILE A 105 -12.27 -7.76 -0.10
CA ILE A 105 -11.37 -6.65 0.22
C ILE A 105 -10.49 -6.36 -0.99
N GLU A 106 -10.45 -5.11 -1.43
CA GLU A 106 -9.64 -4.67 -2.56
C GLU A 106 -8.75 -3.51 -2.15
N ILE A 107 -7.51 -3.51 -2.62
CA ILE A 107 -6.59 -2.38 -2.45
C ILE A 107 -6.32 -1.79 -3.82
N TRP A 108 -6.52 -0.49 -3.94
CA TRP A 108 -6.42 0.26 -5.19
C TRP A 108 -5.35 1.34 -5.06
N GLU A 109 -4.62 1.59 -6.15
CA GLU A 109 -3.84 2.81 -6.34
C GLU A 109 -4.59 3.74 -7.30
N TYR A 110 -4.60 5.03 -6.98
CA TYR A 110 -5.11 6.09 -7.82
C TYR A 110 -3.99 7.05 -8.15
N LYS A 111 -3.71 7.25 -9.44
CA LYS A 111 -2.76 8.26 -9.91
C LYS A 111 -3.52 9.54 -10.20
N LEU A 112 -3.10 10.62 -9.57
CA LEU A 112 -3.70 11.94 -9.69
C LEU A 112 -2.75 12.84 -10.46
N ASN A 113 -3.31 13.63 -11.38
CA ASN A 113 -2.59 14.75 -11.97
C ASN A 113 -2.94 16.03 -11.21
N LEU A 114 -1.92 16.84 -10.92
CA LEU A 114 -2.08 18.15 -10.32
C LEU A 114 -1.75 19.22 -11.35
N GLU A 115 -2.77 19.83 -11.92
CA GLU A 115 -2.63 20.96 -12.85
C GLU A 115 -3.36 22.18 -12.30
N LYS A 116 -2.65 23.32 -12.18
CA LYS A 116 -3.25 24.63 -11.88
C LYS A 116 -4.27 24.61 -10.72
N ASN A 117 -3.93 23.95 -9.62
CA ASN A 117 -4.76 23.78 -8.42
C ASN A 117 -5.99 22.86 -8.57
N GLN A 118 -6.08 22.06 -9.64
CA GLN A 118 -7.10 21.05 -9.81
C GLN A 118 -6.51 19.65 -9.65
N PHE A 119 -7.29 18.77 -9.02
CA PHE A 119 -6.98 17.35 -8.89
C PHE A 119 -7.86 16.58 -9.88
N SER A 120 -7.23 15.88 -10.82
CA SER A 120 -7.94 14.96 -11.73
C SER A 120 -7.39 13.55 -11.61
N LEU A 121 -8.28 12.55 -11.55
CA LEU A 121 -7.88 11.15 -11.64
C LEU A 121 -7.33 10.87 -13.05
N LYS A 122 -6.07 10.43 -13.13
CA LYS A 122 -5.39 10.06 -14.37
C LYS A 122 -5.58 8.57 -14.68
N ASP A 123 -5.43 7.73 -13.67
CA ASP A 123 -5.43 6.26 -13.81
C ASP A 123 -5.72 5.61 -12.45
N SER A 124 -6.22 4.37 -12.46
CA SER A 124 -6.42 3.58 -11.25
C SER A 124 -6.08 2.12 -11.49
N ALA A 125 -5.38 1.49 -10.55
CA ALA A 125 -4.96 0.10 -10.66
C ALA A 125 -5.33 -0.70 -9.41
N LEU A 126 -5.89 -1.90 -9.61
CA LEU A 126 -6.08 -2.87 -8.55
C LEU A 126 -4.72 -3.47 -8.16
N ILE A 127 -4.37 -3.39 -6.87
CA ILE A 127 -3.12 -3.93 -6.32
C ILE A 127 -3.30 -5.36 -5.84
N THR A 128 -4.37 -5.61 -5.10
CA THR A 128 -4.71 -6.94 -4.61
C THR A 128 -6.20 -7.04 -4.32
N LYS A 129 -6.72 -8.26 -4.44
CA LYS A 129 -8.08 -8.63 -4.07
C LYS A 129 -8.04 -9.88 -3.21
N GLN A 130 -8.78 -9.86 -2.10
CA GLN A 130 -8.87 -10.94 -1.15
C GLN A 130 -10.32 -11.22 -0.80
N ILE A 131 -10.70 -12.49 -0.85
CA ILE A 131 -11.99 -12.97 -0.31
C ILE A 131 -11.72 -13.45 1.11
N VAL A 132 -12.51 -13.00 2.06
CA VAL A 132 -12.41 -13.41 3.46
C VAL A 132 -12.96 -14.83 3.60
N ILE A 133 -12.11 -15.76 4.02
CA ILE A 133 -12.46 -17.15 4.31
C ILE A 133 -12.68 -17.24 5.82
N ASN A 134 -13.67 -18.02 6.27
CA ASN A 134 -13.79 -18.34 7.70
C ASN A 134 -12.52 -19.07 8.16
N GLU A 135 -11.86 -18.53 9.18
CA GLU A 135 -10.91 -19.28 10.01
C GLU A 135 -11.65 -19.92 11.18
#